data_AF-A0A954THE8-F1
#
_entry.id   AF-A0A954THE8-F1
#
_cell.length_a   1.000
_cell.length_b   1.000
_cell.length_c   1.000
_cell.angle_alpha   90.00
_cell.angle_beta   90.00
_cell.angle_gamma   90.00
#
_symmetry.space_group_name_H-M   'P 1'
#
loop_
_entity.id
_entity.type
_entity.pdbx_description
1 polymer ?
#
loop_
_entity_poly.entity_id
_entity_poly.type
_entity_poly.pdbx_seq_one_letter_code
_entity_poly.pdbx_strand_id
1 'polypeptide(L)'
;MPLTELDMAVLRAIATYYVLTREMVQQLCCASHASGRGARKRLSRLRQAGYIVQHRVPVALPDTNGAAPVYYATRKGAEALASFYGDDEFLATNTKTPRADRLAHWIAINQTRLLVEAAVTELPMVKLLRWITEWETCNKSAATSDQFYLHTQLSEHPPLSCSPDAGFLVEYQSERMVYYLEQDLATSSPRQIAARKSKG
;
A
#
# COMPACT_ATOMS: atom_id res chain seq x y z
N MET A 1 2.65 -8.34 26.91
CA MET A 1 1.20 -8.30 26.61
C MET A 1 0.94 -9.27 25.45
N PRO A 2 0.03 -10.24 25.60
CA PRO A 2 -0.30 -11.14 24.50
C PRO A 2 -1.02 -10.37 23.38
N LEU A 3 -0.61 -10.61 22.13
CA LEU A 3 -1.29 -10.10 20.94
C LEU A 3 -2.53 -10.96 20.67
N THR A 4 -3.66 -10.33 20.37
CA THR A 4 -4.87 -11.04 19.94
C THR A 4 -4.84 -11.29 18.43
N GLU A 5 -5.64 -12.22 17.93
CA GLU A 5 -5.78 -12.46 16.48
C GLU A 5 -6.14 -11.19 15.72
N LEU A 6 -7.02 -10.36 16.28
CA LEU A 6 -7.39 -9.09 15.67
C LEU A 6 -6.24 -8.06 15.72
N ASP A 7 -5.35 -8.12 16.71
CA ASP A 7 -4.14 -7.29 16.70
C ASP A 7 -3.19 -7.75 15.57
N MET A 8 -3.10 -9.06 15.30
CA MET A 8 -2.33 -9.63 14.19
C MET A 8 -2.95 -9.33 12.83
N ALA A 9 -4.29 -9.30 12.72
CA ALA A 9 -4.98 -8.90 11.50
C ALA A 9 -4.71 -7.41 11.16
N VAL A 10 -4.77 -6.52 12.15
CA VAL A 10 -4.41 -5.10 11.97
C VAL A 10 -2.94 -4.95 11.55
N LEU A 11 -2.03 -5.68 12.20
CA LEU A 11 -0.61 -5.62 11.87
C LEU A 11 -0.35 -6.15 10.45
N ARG A 12 -1.01 -7.24 10.05
CA ARG A 12 -0.93 -7.80 8.68
C ARG A 12 -1.43 -6.80 7.65
N ALA A 13 -2.57 -6.14 7.90
CA ALA A 13 -3.10 -5.11 7.01
C ALA A 13 -2.10 -3.97 6.81
N ILE A 14 -1.52 -3.46 7.90
CA ILE A 14 -0.50 -2.39 7.84
C ILE A 14 0.74 -2.84 7.06
N ALA A 15 1.22 -4.06 7.28
CA ALA A 15 2.36 -4.62 6.53
C ALA A 15 2.06 -4.76 5.03
N THR A 16 0.87 -5.25 4.70
CA THR A 16 0.43 -5.54 3.31
C THR A 16 0.24 -4.27 2.48
N TYR A 17 -0.20 -3.19 3.11
CA TYR A 17 -0.48 -1.91 2.44
C TYR A 17 0.65 -0.88 2.62
N TYR A 18 1.71 -1.25 3.36
CA TYR A 18 2.82 -0.41 3.81
C TYR A 18 2.42 0.77 4.70
N VAL A 19 1.55 1.68 4.21
CA VAL A 19 1.05 2.84 4.94
C VAL A 19 -0.48 2.87 4.96
N LEU A 20 -1.08 2.88 6.14
CA LEU A 20 -2.54 3.00 6.29
C LEU A 20 -2.92 4.14 7.22
N THR A 21 -4.02 4.81 6.92
CA THR A 21 -4.69 5.69 7.88
C THR A 21 -5.48 4.85 8.90
N ARG A 22 -5.92 5.48 9.98
CA ARG A 22 -6.81 4.83 10.95
C ARG A 22 -8.11 4.36 10.29
N GLU A 23 -8.68 5.18 9.41
CA GLU A 23 -9.95 4.96 8.73
C GLU A 23 -9.86 3.71 7.85
N MET A 24 -8.76 3.56 7.11
CA MET A 24 -8.50 2.37 6.30
C MET A 24 -8.35 1.12 7.18
N VAL A 25 -7.59 1.21 8.28
CA VAL A 25 -7.48 0.09 9.24
C VAL A 25 -8.85 -0.28 9.82
N GLN A 26 -9.69 0.71 10.11
CA GLN A 26 -11.05 0.46 10.59
C GLN A 26 -11.89 -0.24 9.53
N GLN A 27 -11.85 0.22 8.28
CA GLN A 27 -12.56 -0.41 7.16
C GLN A 27 -12.11 -1.86 6.95
N LEU A 28 -10.82 -2.14 7.00
CA LEU A 28 -10.26 -3.48 6.75
C LEU A 28 -10.52 -4.46 7.90
N CYS A 29 -10.29 -4.04 9.15
CA CYS A 29 -10.21 -4.97 10.27
C CYS A 29 -11.35 -4.81 11.28
N CYS A 30 -12.10 -3.72 11.22
CA CYS A 30 -13.08 -3.33 12.24
C CYS A 30 -14.36 -2.76 11.61
N ALA A 31 -14.76 -3.23 10.41
CA ALA A 31 -15.88 -2.67 9.65
C ALA A 31 -17.20 -2.64 10.46
N SER A 32 -17.41 -3.64 11.32
CA SER A 32 -18.59 -3.74 12.19
C SER A 32 -18.63 -2.72 13.35
N HIS A 33 -17.56 -1.95 13.57
CA HIS A 33 -17.46 -0.99 14.68
C HIS A 33 -17.63 0.45 14.21
N ALA A 34 -18.82 1.04 14.40
CA ALA A 34 -19.14 2.40 13.95
C ALA A 34 -18.23 3.51 14.54
N SER A 35 -17.78 3.40 15.79
CA SER A 35 -17.12 4.51 16.51
C SER A 35 -15.61 4.68 16.25
N GLY A 36 -14.96 3.73 15.59
CA GLY A 36 -13.50 3.70 15.43
C GLY A 36 -12.69 3.65 16.74
N ARG A 37 -13.35 3.50 17.91
CA ARG A 37 -12.68 3.43 19.22
C ARG A 37 -11.83 2.16 19.33
N GLY A 38 -12.34 1.04 18.80
CA GLY A 38 -11.64 -0.24 18.75
C GLY A 38 -10.32 -0.14 17.99
N ALA A 39 -10.36 0.37 16.76
CA ALA A 39 -9.18 0.60 15.93
C ALA A 39 -8.14 1.50 16.63
N ARG A 40 -8.56 2.63 17.22
CA ARG A 40 -7.66 3.53 17.98
C ARG A 40 -6.97 2.83 19.14
N LYS A 41 -7.72 2.06 19.95
CA LYS A 41 -7.16 1.33 21.09
C LYS A 41 -6.12 0.32 20.64
N ARG A 42 -6.37 -0.40 19.54
CA ARG A 42 -5.45 -1.41 18.99
C ARG A 42 -4.20 -0.78 18.39
N LEU A 43 -4.35 0.26 17.56
CA LEU A 43 -3.23 1.01 17.00
C LEU A 43 -2.33 1.59 18.11
N SER A 44 -2.93 2.15 19.17
CA SER A 44 -2.17 2.64 20.32
C SER A 44 -1.38 1.53 21.01
N ARG A 45 -2.02 0.37 21.24
CA ARG A 45 -1.38 -0.82 21.85
C ARG A 45 -0.22 -1.35 21.00
N LEU A 46 -0.44 -1.56 19.70
CA LEU A 46 0.59 -2.03 18.77
C LEU A 46 1.77 -1.05 18.69
N ARG A 47 1.49 0.25 18.67
CA ARG A 47 2.50 1.32 18.69
C ARG A 47 3.29 1.32 19.99
N GLN A 48 2.63 1.28 21.14
CA GLN A 48 3.29 1.23 22.46
C GLN A 48 4.17 -0.01 22.62
N ALA A 49 3.77 -1.14 22.03
CA ALA A 49 4.56 -2.37 22.01
C ALA A 49 5.68 -2.39 20.94
N GLY A 50 5.77 -1.37 20.08
CA GLY A 50 6.82 -1.21 19.08
C GLY A 50 6.63 -2.04 17.79
N TYR A 51 5.42 -2.54 17.51
CA TYR A 51 5.14 -3.32 16.29
C TYR A 51 4.83 -2.44 15.07
N ILE A 52 4.36 -1.21 15.31
CA ILE A 52 4.06 -0.23 14.28
C ILE A 52 4.58 1.14 14.70
N VAL A 53 4.85 2.00 13.72
CA VAL A 53 5.15 3.43 13.94
C VAL A 53 3.98 4.26 13.47
N GLN A 54 3.74 5.37 14.15
CA GLN A 54 2.79 6.40 13.74
C GLN A 54 3.55 7.57 13.12
N HIS A 55 3.30 7.88 11.86
CA HIS A 55 3.85 9.04 11.17
C HIS A 55 2.77 10.11 11.03
N ARG A 56 3.09 11.36 11.38
CA ARG A 56 2.18 12.49 11.17
C ARG A 56 2.22 12.91 9.71
N VAL A 57 1.06 13.13 9.10
CA VAL A 57 1.01 13.69 7.75
C VAL A 57 1.17 15.21 7.86
N PRO A 58 2.15 15.83 7.18
CA PRO A 58 2.45 17.26 7.38
C PRO A 58 1.40 18.21 6.78
N VAL A 59 0.59 17.72 5.84
CA VAL A 59 -0.42 18.51 5.11
C VAL A 59 -1.77 17.80 5.22
N ALA A 60 -2.85 18.56 5.40
CA ALA A 60 -4.19 18.00 5.35
C ALA A 60 -4.43 17.38 3.96
N LEU A 61 -4.83 16.12 3.91
CA LEU A 61 -5.16 15.49 2.64
C LEU A 61 -6.51 16.04 2.17
N PRO A 62 -6.72 16.25 0.86
CA PRO A 62 -8.03 16.53 0.31
C PRO A 62 -9.06 15.54 0.85
N ASP A 63 -10.25 16.02 1.18
CA ASP A 63 -11.38 15.20 1.68
C ASP A 63 -11.14 14.45 3.01
N THR A 64 -10.08 14.79 3.74
CA THR A 64 -9.86 14.28 5.11
C THR A 64 -10.00 15.37 6.16
N ASN A 65 -10.57 15.01 7.31
CA ASN A 65 -10.66 15.90 8.47
C ASN A 65 -9.28 16.07 9.13
N GLY A 66 -8.41 16.84 8.49
CA GLY A 66 -7.10 17.25 8.98
C GLY A 66 -5.96 16.27 8.71
N ALA A 67 -4.81 16.56 9.33
CA ALA A 67 -3.58 15.76 9.24
C ALA A 67 -3.69 14.42 10.01
N ALA A 68 -4.54 13.51 9.53
CA ALA A 68 -4.68 12.18 10.10
C ALA A 68 -3.34 11.44 10.04
N PRO A 69 -2.90 10.78 11.12
CA PRO A 69 -1.66 10.03 11.10
C PRO A 69 -1.79 8.77 10.23
N VAL A 70 -0.66 8.35 9.66
CA VAL A 70 -0.52 7.03 9.04
C VAL A 70 0.28 6.09 9.92
N TYR A 71 0.13 4.80 9.66
CA TYR A 71 0.79 3.72 10.36
C TYR A 71 1.52 2.81 9.38
N TYR A 72 2.72 2.38 9.74
CA TYR A 72 3.52 1.40 8.99
C TYR A 72 4.20 0.42 9.96
N ALA A 73 4.56 -0.77 9.45
CA ALA A 73 5.12 -1.84 10.27
C ALA A 73 6.59 -1.59 10.62
N THR A 74 7.01 -2.00 11.82
CA THR A 74 8.43 -2.10 12.17
C THR A 74 8.99 -3.46 11.80
N ARG A 75 10.31 -3.61 11.85
CA ARG A 75 10.97 -4.93 11.76
C ARG A 75 10.44 -5.92 12.80
N LYS A 76 10.24 -5.46 14.04
CA LYS A 76 9.62 -6.25 15.10
C LYS A 76 8.19 -6.68 14.74
N GLY A 77 7.43 -5.80 14.09
CA GLY A 77 6.09 -6.12 13.57
C GLY A 77 6.13 -7.23 12.51
N ALA A 78 7.05 -7.10 11.54
CA ALA A 78 7.27 -8.10 10.50
C ALA A 78 7.68 -9.47 11.07
N GLU A 79 8.63 -9.51 12.02
CA GLU A 79 9.06 -10.73 12.71
C GLU A 79 7.92 -11.39 13.50
N ALA A 80 7.07 -10.59 14.16
CA ALA A 80 5.88 -11.09 14.84
C ALA A 80 4.86 -11.70 13.87
N LEU A 81 4.68 -11.11 12.69
CA LEU A 81 3.82 -11.68 11.64
C LEU A 81 4.37 -13.00 11.12
N ALA A 82 5.66 -13.05 10.80
CA ALA A 82 6.31 -14.27 10.32
C ALA A 82 6.16 -15.42 11.31
N SER A 83 6.44 -15.16 12.59
CA SER A 83 6.29 -16.16 13.65
C SER A 83 4.84 -16.60 13.88
N PHE A 84 3.86 -15.70 13.77
CA PHE A 84 2.45 -16.02 14.03
C PHE A 84 1.79 -16.78 12.88
N TYR A 85 2.09 -16.42 11.64
CA TYR A 85 1.52 -17.07 10.45
C TYR A 85 2.38 -18.23 9.92
N GLY A 86 3.62 -18.39 10.41
CA GLY A 86 4.58 -19.35 9.86
C GLY A 86 5.00 -19.01 8.44
N ASP A 87 5.12 -17.72 8.13
CA ASP A 87 5.34 -17.20 6.78
C ASP A 87 6.51 -16.20 6.75
N ASP A 88 7.65 -16.66 6.27
CA ASP A 88 8.88 -15.86 6.18
C ASP A 88 8.78 -14.72 5.16
N GLU A 89 7.77 -14.69 4.27
CA GLU A 89 7.60 -13.56 3.35
C GLU A 89 7.37 -12.23 4.09
N PHE A 90 6.82 -12.28 5.32
CA PHE A 90 6.65 -11.10 6.15
C PHE A 90 7.99 -10.49 6.55
N LEU A 91 9.09 -11.24 6.62
CA LEU A 91 10.42 -10.70 6.91
C LEU A 91 10.91 -9.75 5.80
N ALA A 92 10.37 -9.88 4.59
CA ALA A 92 10.65 -8.99 3.46
C ALA A 92 9.70 -7.76 3.41
N THR A 93 8.82 -7.58 4.39
CA THR A 93 7.94 -6.40 4.48
C THR A 93 8.77 -5.12 4.47
N ASN A 94 8.33 -4.10 3.73
CA ASN A 94 8.96 -2.79 3.80
C ASN A 94 8.70 -2.13 5.17
N THR A 95 9.75 -2.03 5.98
CA THR A 95 9.69 -1.39 7.32
C THR A 95 10.42 -0.05 7.36
N LYS A 96 10.80 0.50 6.19
CA LYS A 96 11.47 1.80 6.12
C LYS A 96 10.50 2.92 6.44
N THR A 97 10.99 3.97 7.11
CA THR A 97 10.20 5.18 7.36
C THR A 97 9.68 5.75 6.04
N PRO A 98 8.36 5.90 5.88
CA PRO A 98 7.78 6.46 4.68
C PRO A 98 8.19 7.92 4.51
N ARG A 99 8.48 8.31 3.27
CA ARG A 99 8.76 9.69 2.89
C ARG A 99 7.53 10.56 3.10
N ALA A 100 7.65 11.61 3.90
CA ALA A 100 6.53 12.49 4.26
C ALA A 100 5.84 13.14 3.05
N ASP A 101 6.62 13.49 2.02
CA ASP A 101 6.13 14.09 0.78
C ASP A 101 5.35 13.12 -0.13
N ARG A 102 5.49 11.80 0.08
CA ARG A 102 4.79 10.76 -0.68
C ARG A 102 3.59 10.15 0.04
N LEU A 103 3.36 10.52 1.30
CA LEU A 103 2.27 9.93 2.09
C LEU A 103 0.90 10.10 1.44
N ALA A 104 0.59 11.28 0.92
CA ALA A 104 -0.67 11.55 0.24
C ALA A 104 -0.87 10.61 -0.97
N HIS A 105 0.20 10.40 -1.74
CA HIS A 105 0.20 9.56 -2.92
C HIS A 105 -0.03 8.09 -2.57
N TRP A 106 0.70 7.55 -1.59
CA TRP A 106 0.49 6.16 -1.15
C TRP A 106 -0.89 5.93 -0.54
N ILE A 107 -1.45 6.92 0.18
CA ILE A 107 -2.82 6.84 0.67
C ILE A 107 -3.81 6.75 -0.50
N ALA A 108 -3.65 7.58 -1.53
CA ALA A 108 -4.52 7.56 -2.70
C ALA A 108 -4.44 6.21 -3.46
N ILE A 109 -3.24 5.66 -3.66
CA ILE A 109 -3.07 4.31 -4.23
C ILE A 109 -3.81 3.27 -3.38
N ASN A 110 -3.67 3.34 -2.06
CA ASN A 110 -4.32 2.39 -1.16
C ASN A 110 -5.84 2.54 -1.13
N GLN A 111 -6.39 3.73 -1.34
CA GLN A 111 -7.84 3.91 -1.54
C GLN A 111 -8.32 3.19 -2.79
N THR A 112 -7.60 3.33 -3.90
CA THR A 112 -7.90 2.61 -5.14
C THR A 112 -7.80 1.10 -4.95
N ARG A 113 -6.75 0.63 -4.26
CA ARG A 113 -6.59 -0.79 -3.92
C ARG A 113 -7.77 -1.32 -3.11
N LEU A 114 -8.17 -0.60 -2.05
CA LEU A 114 -9.30 -0.98 -1.21
C LEU A 114 -10.61 -1.08 -2.02
N LEU A 115 -10.83 -0.13 -2.94
CA LEU A 115 -11.99 -0.14 -3.83
C LEU A 115 -11.97 -1.36 -4.75
N VAL A 116 -10.83 -1.68 -5.35
CA VAL A 116 -10.66 -2.86 -6.22
C VAL A 116 -10.88 -4.15 -5.44
N GLU A 117 -10.24 -4.30 -4.27
CA GLU A 117 -10.41 -5.49 -3.40
C GLU A 117 -11.87 -5.67 -2.98
N ALA A 118 -12.57 -4.58 -2.64
CA ALA A 118 -13.99 -4.62 -2.32
C ALA A 118 -14.84 -5.05 -3.54
N ALA A 119 -14.60 -4.46 -4.72
CA ALA A 119 -15.33 -4.83 -5.93
C ALA A 119 -15.13 -6.29 -6.33
N VAL A 120 -13.89 -6.80 -6.20
CA VAL A 120 -13.56 -8.22 -6.45
C VAL A 120 -14.28 -9.14 -5.46
N THR A 121 -14.41 -8.72 -4.20
CA THR A 121 -15.14 -9.50 -3.18
C THR A 121 -16.62 -9.67 -3.54
N GLU A 122 -17.24 -8.68 -4.17
CA GLU A 122 -18.64 -8.71 -4.62
C GLU A 122 -18.85 -9.48 -5.94
N LEU A 123 -17.77 -9.87 -6.63
CA LEU A 123 -17.80 -10.51 -7.95
C LEU A 123 -17.13 -11.90 -7.89
N PRO A 124 -17.87 -12.99 -7.55
CA PRO A 124 -17.28 -14.31 -7.29
C PRO A 124 -16.45 -14.93 -8.44
N MET A 125 -16.69 -14.49 -9.68
CA MET A 125 -15.97 -14.96 -10.87
C MET A 125 -14.66 -14.22 -11.12
N VAL A 126 -14.42 -13.13 -10.41
CA VAL A 126 -13.24 -12.27 -10.55
C VAL A 126 -12.33 -12.52 -9.36
N LYS A 127 -11.03 -12.69 -9.62
CA LYS A 127 -10.01 -12.82 -8.56
C LYS A 127 -8.92 -11.78 -8.75
N LEU A 128 -8.57 -11.09 -7.67
CA LEU A 128 -7.36 -10.29 -7.60
C LEU A 128 -6.20 -11.23 -7.26
N LEU A 129 -5.37 -11.55 -8.25
CA LEU A 129 -4.25 -12.49 -8.08
C LEU A 129 -3.05 -11.83 -7.41
N ARG A 130 -2.75 -10.59 -7.79
CA ARG A 130 -1.58 -9.86 -7.28
C ARG A 130 -1.79 -8.36 -7.36
N TRP A 131 -1.30 -7.65 -6.36
CA TRP A 131 -1.10 -6.21 -6.37
C TRP A 131 0.40 -5.93 -6.21
N ILE A 132 0.93 -5.01 -6.97
CA ILE A 132 2.34 -4.59 -6.96
C ILE A 132 2.38 -3.07 -6.86
N THR A 133 3.25 -2.53 -6.01
CA THR A 133 3.40 -1.08 -5.82
C THR A 133 4.85 -0.64 -6.02
N GLU A 134 5.06 0.68 -6.16
CA GLU A 134 6.39 1.27 -6.30
C GLU A 134 7.38 0.98 -5.15
N TRP A 135 6.92 0.49 -4.00
CA TRP A 135 7.76 0.17 -2.85
C TRP A 135 8.04 -1.32 -2.65
N GLU A 136 7.43 -2.20 -3.45
CA GLU A 136 7.67 -3.64 -3.37
C GLU A 136 8.90 -4.05 -4.19
N THR A 137 9.78 -4.85 -3.59
CA THR A 137 10.84 -5.53 -4.33
C THR A 137 10.30 -6.80 -4.96
N CYS A 138 10.10 -6.79 -6.28
CA CYS A 138 9.54 -7.94 -6.99
C CYS A 138 10.48 -9.15 -7.07
N ASN A 139 11.79 -8.96 -6.93
CA ASN A 139 12.79 -10.03 -7.04
C ASN A 139 13.63 -10.15 -5.75
N LYS A 140 13.04 -10.78 -4.74
CA LYS A 140 13.60 -10.87 -3.38
C LYS A 140 14.87 -11.73 -3.29
N SER A 141 15.18 -12.53 -4.31
CA SER A 141 16.35 -13.42 -4.39
C SER A 141 17.52 -12.87 -5.20
N ALA A 142 17.39 -11.70 -5.83
CA ALA A 142 18.47 -11.09 -6.59
C ALA A 142 19.55 -10.56 -5.64
N ALA A 143 20.83 -10.88 -5.94
CA ALA A 143 21.98 -10.49 -5.11
C ALA A 143 22.26 -8.98 -5.12
N THR A 144 21.81 -8.29 -6.17
CA THR A 144 21.78 -6.84 -6.28
C THR A 144 20.46 -6.32 -5.73
N SER A 145 20.52 -5.23 -4.97
CA SER A 145 19.36 -4.46 -4.53
C SER A 145 18.68 -3.73 -5.71
N ASP A 146 18.48 -4.44 -6.82
CA ASP A 146 17.76 -3.95 -7.97
C ASP A 146 16.31 -3.82 -7.53
N GLN A 147 16.01 -2.62 -7.04
CA GLN A 147 14.65 -2.16 -6.82
C GLN A 147 13.98 -2.23 -8.18
N PHE A 148 13.32 -3.35 -8.48
CA PHE A 148 12.49 -3.46 -9.66
C PHE A 148 11.32 -2.50 -9.47
N TYR A 149 11.45 -1.32 -10.07
CA TYR A 149 10.31 -0.46 -10.30
C TYR A 149 9.41 -1.16 -11.33
N LEU A 150 8.09 -1.03 -11.19
CA LEU A 150 7.19 -1.35 -12.28
C LEU A 150 7.60 -0.49 -13.47
N HIS A 151 8.14 -1.14 -14.50
CA HIS A 151 8.67 -0.47 -15.68
C HIS A 151 8.39 -1.32 -16.91
N THR A 152 7.76 -0.70 -17.90
CA THR A 152 7.46 -1.31 -19.18
C THR A 152 8.04 -0.44 -20.28
N GLN A 153 9.06 -0.93 -20.97
CA GLN A 153 9.58 -0.28 -22.17
C GLN A 153 8.59 -0.54 -23.32
N LEU A 154 8.00 0.52 -23.87
CA LEU A 154 7.00 0.45 -24.95
C LEU A 154 7.63 0.62 -26.34
N SER A 155 8.69 1.43 -26.44
CA SER A 155 9.50 1.58 -27.66
C SER A 155 10.91 2.01 -27.31
N GLU A 156 11.93 1.45 -27.94
CA GLU A 156 13.32 1.92 -27.79
C GLU A 156 13.58 3.19 -28.61
N HIS A 157 12.87 3.33 -29.74
CA HIS A 157 13.05 4.41 -30.70
C HIS A 157 11.70 4.89 -31.28
N PRO A 158 11.19 6.08 -30.89
CA PRO A 158 11.71 6.93 -29.81
C PRO A 158 11.60 6.24 -28.45
N PRO A 159 12.48 6.55 -27.48
CA PRO A 159 12.43 5.95 -26.15
C PRO A 159 11.11 6.31 -25.48
N LEU A 160 10.25 5.32 -25.30
CA LEU A 160 8.95 5.41 -24.66
C LEU A 160 8.84 4.30 -23.63
N SER A 161 8.55 4.66 -22.40
CA SER A 161 8.34 3.72 -21.31
C SER A 161 7.22 4.18 -20.38
N CYS A 162 6.65 3.22 -19.67
CA CYS A 162 5.64 3.42 -18.63
C CYS A 162 6.21 2.92 -17.31
N SER A 163 6.18 3.77 -16.28
CA SER A 163 6.62 3.42 -14.93
C SER A 163 5.48 3.73 -13.96
N PRO A 164 4.47 2.84 -13.85
CA PRO A 164 3.26 3.14 -13.11
C PRO A 164 3.47 3.07 -11.60
N ASP A 165 2.65 3.84 -10.88
CA ASP A 165 2.68 3.90 -9.42
C ASP A 165 2.32 2.54 -8.76
N ALA A 166 1.41 1.81 -9.40
CA ALA A 166 1.05 0.46 -9.04
C ALA A 166 0.58 -0.35 -10.26
N GLY A 167 0.51 -1.67 -10.09
CA GLY A 167 -0.07 -2.57 -11.07
C GLY A 167 -0.75 -3.75 -10.37
N PHE A 168 -1.76 -4.32 -11.01
CA PHE A 168 -2.47 -5.46 -10.44
C PHE A 168 -2.94 -6.45 -11.51
N LEU A 169 -2.97 -7.72 -11.12
CA LEU A 169 -3.34 -8.84 -11.97
C LEU A 169 -4.71 -9.35 -11.55
N VAL A 170 -5.64 -9.39 -12.49
CA VAL A 170 -7.00 -9.91 -12.31
C VAL A 170 -7.18 -11.16 -13.15
N GLU A 171 -7.88 -12.15 -12.62
CA GLU A 171 -8.32 -13.35 -13.33
C GLU A 171 -9.86 -13.37 -13.44
N TYR A 172 -10.36 -13.63 -14.65
CA TYR A 172 -11.78 -13.84 -14.94
C TYR A 172 -11.91 -14.99 -15.93
N GLN A 173 -12.65 -16.04 -15.58
CA GLN A 173 -12.84 -17.22 -16.44
C GLN A 173 -11.52 -17.83 -16.97
N SER A 174 -10.48 -17.87 -16.14
CA SER A 174 -9.11 -18.33 -16.48
C SER A 174 -8.31 -17.38 -17.39
N GLU A 175 -8.92 -16.30 -17.87
CA GLU A 175 -8.20 -15.23 -18.57
C GLU A 175 -7.58 -14.27 -17.57
N ARG A 176 -6.37 -13.82 -17.86
CA ARG A 176 -5.58 -12.96 -16.96
C ARG A 176 -5.29 -11.63 -17.62
N MET A 177 -5.54 -10.55 -16.88
CA MET A 177 -5.32 -9.20 -17.35
C MET A 177 -4.52 -8.39 -16.33
N VAL A 178 -3.50 -7.69 -16.82
CA VAL A 178 -2.69 -6.76 -16.04
C VAL A 178 -3.26 -5.36 -16.24
N TYR A 179 -3.46 -4.66 -15.13
CA TYR A 179 -3.83 -3.25 -15.09
C TYR A 179 -2.69 -2.44 -14.49
N TYR A 180 -2.44 -1.26 -15.04
CA TYR A 180 -1.53 -0.27 -14.46
C TYR A 180 -2.34 0.88 -13.87
N LEU A 181 -1.88 1.38 -12.73
CA LEU A 181 -2.46 2.51 -12.02
C LEU A 181 -1.46 3.67 -12.01
N GLU A 182 -1.93 4.82 -12.45
CA GLU A 182 -1.28 6.11 -12.33
C GLU A 182 -2.19 7.02 -11.49
N GLN A 183 -1.65 7.56 -10.41
CA GLN A 183 -2.36 8.35 -9.41
C GLN A 183 -1.78 9.77 -9.34
N ASP A 184 -2.29 10.64 -10.20
CA ASP A 184 -1.93 12.06 -10.19
C ASP A 184 -2.67 12.78 -9.05
N LEU A 185 -1.91 13.51 -8.23
CA LEU A 185 -2.42 14.37 -7.16
C LEU A 185 -2.34 15.86 -7.50
N ALA A 186 -2.20 16.19 -8.79
CA ALA A 186 -2.03 17.54 -9.31
C ALA A 186 -0.86 18.29 -8.65
N THR A 187 0.19 17.55 -8.26
CA THR A 187 1.40 18.12 -7.63
C THR A 187 2.35 18.76 -8.64
N SER A 188 2.15 18.47 -9.94
CA SER A 188 2.90 19.05 -11.05
C SER A 188 2.03 20.02 -11.85
N SER A 189 2.57 21.19 -12.17
CA SER A 189 1.87 22.16 -13.03
C SER A 189 1.72 21.65 -14.47
N PRO A 190 0.68 22.08 -15.21
CA PRO A 190 0.51 21.72 -16.63
C PRO A 190 1.75 22.03 -17.49
N ARG A 191 2.50 23.09 -17.15
CA ARG A 191 3.77 23.43 -17.82
C ARG A 191 4.85 22.38 -17.59
N GLN A 192 5.00 21.87 -16.38
CA GLN A 192 5.96 20.82 -16.06
C GLN A 192 5.60 19.50 -16.74
N ILE A 193 4.31 19.18 -16.83
CA ILE A 193 3.81 17.99 -17.54
C ILE A 193 4.10 18.11 -19.04
N ALA A 194 3.78 19.25 -19.65
CA ALA A 194 4.03 19.49 -21.07
C ALA A 194 5.52 19.43 -21.43
N ALA A 195 6.41 19.89 -20.54
CA ALA A 195 7.86 19.83 -20.75
C ALA A 195 8.45 18.41 -20.65
N ARG A 196 7.76 17.46 -20.00
CA ARG A 196 8.24 16.08 -19.80
C ARG A 196 7.71 15.07 -20.82
N LYS A 197 6.63 15.39 -21.54
CA LYS A 197 6.06 14.50 -22.55
C LYS A 197 6.83 14.65 -23.87
N SER A 198 7.10 13.52 -24.53
CA SER A 198 7.66 13.51 -25.88
C SER A 198 6.78 14.32 -26.83
N LYS A 199 7.40 15.15 -27.69
CA LYS A 199 6.68 15.75 -28.81
C LYS A 199 6.18 14.60 -29.69
N GLY A 200 4.86 14.46 -29.78
CA GLY A 200 4.22 13.51 -30.70
C GLY A 200 4.49 13.87 -32.15
#